data_AF-A0A345QGZ5-F1
#
_entry.id   AF-A0A345QGZ5-F1
#
_cell.length_a   1.000
_cell.length_b   1.000
_cell.length_c   1.000
_cell.angle_alpha   90.00
_cell.angle_beta   90.00
_cell.angle_gamma   90.00
#
_symmetry.space_group_name_H-M   'P 1'
#
loop_
_entity.id
_entity.type
_entity.pdbx_description
1 polymer ?
#
loop_
_entity_poly.entity_id
_entity_poly.type
_entity_poly.pdbx_seq_one_letter_code
_entity_poly.pdbx_strand_id
1 'polypeptide(L)'
;MSEIPCEANAELRKKILEFAEVLRSQAHTLGDHGLEEQDFYQSGLFRGTIERLRGQFSASMREKREFVALVLNYMTDGGFVASWGSAGESNRHDYVVTLNSGKTAVIELKGCLDGNNTNIFERPPHADEFIIWSVCSNPGADPRHNVWSGIHTRLSAEMIDRNQRIDGLVVWDWICGTSARPCPKLIGAEGRLTAVGPYRLPPPCIYLFPGTVPSPRNNPNPRINTLEDVGLLAAMQACFGGREEEVNHVGIDVAHREAETVRRTTITRDGAVQKMTEPTPIRRS
;
A
#
# COMPACT_ATOMS: atom_id res chain seq x y z
N MET A 1 -9.90 -8.72 -14.96
CA MET A 1 -10.40 -8.34 -13.63
C MET A 1 -9.29 -8.60 -12.64
N SER A 2 -8.87 -7.57 -11.90
CA SER A 2 -7.70 -7.60 -11.01
C SER A 2 -7.85 -6.58 -9.88
N GLU A 3 -7.19 -6.88 -8.75
CA GLU A 3 -7.22 -6.09 -7.52
C GLU A 3 -6.74 -4.66 -7.77
N ILE A 4 -5.71 -4.51 -8.60
CA ILE A 4 -5.23 -3.23 -9.14
C ILE A 4 -4.97 -3.38 -10.66
N PRO A 5 -5.17 -2.33 -11.48
CA PRO A 5 -4.92 -2.43 -12.92
C PRO A 5 -3.45 -2.66 -13.28
N CYS A 6 -2.52 -2.04 -12.54
CA CYS A 6 -1.08 -2.12 -12.77
C CYS A 6 -0.58 -3.57 -12.80
N GLU A 7 0.40 -3.85 -13.65
CA GLU A 7 1.01 -5.17 -13.81
C GLU A 7 2.45 -5.18 -13.32
N ALA A 8 2.97 -6.36 -13.00
CA ALA A 8 4.39 -6.54 -12.79
C ALA A 8 5.14 -6.26 -14.10
N ASN A 9 6.25 -5.54 -14.03
CA ASN A 9 7.09 -5.30 -15.20
C ASN A 9 7.89 -6.57 -15.52
N ALA A 10 7.38 -7.38 -16.46
CA ALA A 10 7.96 -8.66 -16.84
C ALA A 10 9.38 -8.52 -17.40
N GLU A 11 9.65 -7.47 -18.17
CA GLU A 11 10.97 -7.22 -18.75
C GLU A 11 12.00 -6.87 -17.66
N LEU A 12 11.63 -5.97 -16.75
CA LEU A 12 12.46 -5.64 -15.60
C LEU A 12 12.69 -6.86 -14.71
N ARG A 13 11.64 -7.66 -14.46
CA ARG A 13 11.76 -8.92 -13.70
C ARG A 13 12.73 -9.88 -14.35
N LYS A 14 12.69 -10.03 -15.68
CA LYS A 14 13.64 -10.85 -16.43
C LYS A 14 15.07 -10.36 -16.23
N LYS A 15 15.31 -9.05 -16.39
CA LYS A 15 16.63 -8.43 -16.16
C LYS A 15 17.13 -8.64 -14.72
N ILE A 16 16.24 -8.53 -13.73
CA ILE A 16 16.57 -8.79 -12.32
C ILE A 16 16.97 -10.27 -12.12
N LEU A 17 16.24 -11.22 -12.70
CA LEU A 17 16.55 -12.65 -12.57
C LEU A 17 17.88 -13.01 -13.25
N GLU A 18 18.11 -12.50 -14.46
CA GLU A 18 19.36 -12.71 -15.19
C GLU A 18 20.55 -12.15 -14.41
N PHE A 19 20.43 -10.93 -13.88
CA PHE A 19 21.50 -10.31 -13.09
C PHE A 19 21.70 -10.99 -11.73
N ALA A 20 20.64 -11.45 -11.08
CA ALA A 20 20.74 -12.22 -9.84
C ALA A 20 21.51 -13.54 -10.04
N GLU A 21 21.33 -14.20 -11.19
CA GLU A 21 22.09 -15.40 -11.54
C GLU A 21 23.57 -15.10 -11.79
N VAL A 22 23.86 -13.99 -12.49
CA VAL A 22 25.24 -13.51 -12.67
C VAL A 22 25.87 -13.20 -11.32
N LEU A 23 25.20 -12.48 -10.43
CA LEU A 23 25.70 -12.23 -9.07
C LEU A 23 25.91 -13.52 -8.29
N ARG A 24 25.00 -14.48 -8.37
CA ARG A 24 25.14 -15.77 -7.66
C ARG A 24 26.35 -16.57 -8.12
N SER A 25 26.70 -16.48 -9.40
CA SER A 25 27.81 -17.26 -9.99
C SER A 25 29.13 -16.50 -9.96
N GLN A 26 29.12 -15.19 -10.13
CA GLN A 26 30.32 -14.38 -10.38
C GLN A 26 30.58 -13.32 -9.30
N ALA A 27 29.80 -13.23 -8.21
CA ALA A 27 30.06 -12.21 -7.19
C ALA A 27 31.44 -12.30 -6.54
N HIS A 28 32.05 -13.49 -6.49
CA HIS A 28 33.41 -13.71 -5.99
C HIS A 28 34.50 -13.04 -6.86
N THR A 29 34.17 -12.55 -8.06
CA THR A 29 35.10 -11.81 -8.91
C THR A 29 34.96 -10.29 -8.74
N LEU A 30 34.07 -9.83 -7.87
CA LEU A 30 33.72 -8.42 -7.72
C LEU A 30 34.36 -7.83 -6.46
N GLY A 31 35.17 -6.78 -6.66
CA GLY A 31 35.87 -6.08 -5.58
C GLY A 31 37.14 -6.79 -5.12
N ASP A 32 37.77 -6.25 -4.08
CA ASP A 32 39.00 -6.77 -3.51
C ASP A 32 38.75 -7.26 -2.08
N HIS A 33 38.23 -8.48 -1.97
CA HIS A 33 37.90 -9.13 -0.69
C HIS A 33 38.96 -10.16 -0.23
N GLY A 34 39.96 -10.46 -1.07
CA GLY A 34 41.07 -11.36 -0.72
C GLY A 34 40.66 -12.80 -0.41
N LEU A 35 39.50 -13.25 -0.89
CA LEU A 35 39.00 -14.62 -0.70
C LEU A 35 39.00 -15.37 -2.02
N GLU A 36 39.33 -16.66 -1.99
CA GLU A 36 39.10 -17.55 -3.11
C GLU A 36 37.59 -17.84 -3.27
N GLU A 37 37.18 -18.33 -4.45
CA GLU A 37 35.76 -18.52 -4.80
C GLU A 37 34.99 -19.34 -3.75
N GLN A 38 35.57 -20.47 -3.33
CA GLN A 38 34.94 -21.36 -2.36
C GLN A 38 34.68 -20.64 -1.03
N ASP A 39 35.69 -19.95 -0.51
CA ASP A 39 35.61 -19.24 0.76
C ASP A 39 34.67 -18.03 0.68
N PHE A 40 34.61 -17.33 -0.46
CA PHE A 40 33.67 -16.24 -0.67
C PHE A 40 32.21 -16.67 -0.46
N TYR A 41 31.82 -17.82 -1.02
CA TYR A 41 30.45 -18.33 -0.89
C TYR A 41 30.18 -19.05 0.44
N GLN A 42 31.19 -19.69 1.05
CA GLN A 42 31.03 -20.45 2.29
C GLN A 42 31.19 -19.59 3.56
N SER A 43 31.96 -18.51 3.52
CA SER A 43 32.21 -17.61 4.67
C SER A 43 30.98 -16.82 5.14
N GLY A 44 29.92 -16.79 4.33
CA GLY A 44 28.74 -15.95 4.58
C GLY A 44 28.91 -14.49 4.14
N LEU A 45 30.06 -14.09 3.57
CA LEU A 45 30.29 -12.74 3.06
C LEU A 45 29.24 -12.34 2.02
N PHE A 46 28.99 -13.20 1.02
CA PHE A 46 27.98 -12.95 -0.01
C PHE A 46 26.58 -12.78 0.59
N ARG A 47 26.14 -13.75 1.41
CA ARG A 47 24.81 -13.72 2.03
C ARG A 47 24.64 -12.51 2.95
N GLY A 48 25.63 -12.22 3.78
CA GLY A 48 25.62 -11.07 4.69
C GLY A 48 25.56 -9.74 3.94
N THR A 49 26.24 -9.63 2.79
CA THR A 49 26.20 -8.44 1.94
C THR A 49 24.82 -8.24 1.30
N ILE A 50 24.21 -9.29 0.76
CA ILE A 50 22.85 -9.23 0.20
C ILE A 50 21.83 -8.82 1.27
N GLU A 51 21.91 -9.40 2.47
CA GLU A 51 21.03 -9.04 3.59
C GLU A 51 21.24 -7.59 4.05
N ARG A 52 22.48 -7.12 4.09
CA ARG A 52 22.80 -5.72 4.41
C ARG A 52 22.22 -4.74 3.39
N LEU A 53 22.42 -5.01 2.09
CA LEU A 53 21.86 -4.17 1.01
C LEU A 53 20.33 -4.17 1.06
N ARG A 54 19.71 -5.34 1.23
CA ARG A 54 18.26 -5.47 1.42
C ARG A 54 17.78 -4.67 2.62
N GLY A 55 18.50 -4.72 3.74
CA GLY A 55 18.25 -3.93 4.93
C GLY A 55 18.29 -2.43 4.64
N GLN A 56 19.31 -1.95 3.93
CA GLN A 56 19.45 -0.54 3.56
C GLN A 56 18.32 -0.05 2.65
N PHE A 57 17.94 -0.83 1.63
CA PHE A 57 16.80 -0.50 0.76
C PHE A 57 15.46 -0.56 1.49
N SER A 58 15.31 -1.48 2.43
CA SER A 58 14.10 -1.61 3.25
C SER A 58 14.01 -0.52 4.33
N ALA A 59 15.15 0.04 4.75
CA ALA A 59 15.26 0.97 5.88
C ALA A 59 15.10 2.46 5.51
N SER A 60 15.02 2.87 4.25
CA SER A 60 14.80 4.29 3.92
C SER A 60 13.33 4.72 4.11
N MET A 61 12.78 4.51 5.32
CA MET A 61 11.54 5.18 5.74
C MET A 61 11.63 6.70 5.56
N ARG A 62 12.84 7.26 5.62
CA ARG A 62 13.12 8.67 5.33
C ARG A 62 12.60 9.08 3.94
N GLU A 63 12.98 8.38 2.88
CA GLU A 63 12.56 8.73 1.50
C GLU A 63 11.04 8.60 1.33
N LYS A 64 10.45 7.56 1.93
CA LYS A 64 8.99 7.38 1.92
C LYS A 64 8.27 8.50 2.63
N ARG A 65 8.78 8.92 3.79
CA ARG A 65 8.23 10.02 4.57
C ARG A 65 8.42 11.37 3.89
N GLU A 66 9.57 11.60 3.25
CA GLU A 66 9.82 12.79 2.44
C GLU A 66 8.84 12.86 1.25
N PHE A 67 8.62 11.75 0.55
CA PHE A 67 7.63 11.69 -0.53
C PHE A 67 6.21 12.04 -0.04
N VAL A 68 5.75 11.42 1.06
CA VAL A 68 4.42 11.68 1.60
C VAL A 68 4.29 13.11 2.09
N ALA A 69 5.32 13.66 2.76
CA ALA A 69 5.35 15.05 3.18
C ALA A 69 5.25 16.02 1.99
N LEU A 70 5.94 15.74 0.87
CA LEU A 70 5.82 16.54 -0.35
C LEU A 70 4.40 16.53 -0.92
N VAL A 71 3.74 15.37 -0.92
CA VAL A 71 2.34 15.26 -1.36
C VAL A 71 1.41 16.04 -0.43
N LEU A 72 1.55 15.88 0.89
CA LEU A 72 0.69 16.58 1.86
C LEU A 72 0.92 18.10 1.85
N ASN A 73 2.15 18.56 1.62
CA ASN A 73 2.45 19.96 1.37
C ASN A 73 1.72 20.45 0.12
N TYR A 74 1.83 19.72 -1.00
CA TYR A 74 1.14 20.06 -2.24
C TYR A 74 -0.39 20.15 -2.06
N MET A 75 -0.98 19.22 -1.29
CA MET A 75 -2.41 19.25 -0.98
C MET A 75 -2.80 20.44 -0.11
N THR A 76 -1.97 20.80 0.88
CA THR A 76 -2.18 21.98 1.74
C THR A 76 -2.06 23.26 0.94
N ASP A 77 -0.99 23.41 0.15
CA ASP A 77 -0.74 24.57 -0.70
C ASP A 77 -1.83 24.76 -1.76
N GLY A 78 -2.38 23.65 -2.26
CA GLY A 78 -3.53 23.64 -3.17
C GLY A 78 -4.89 23.83 -2.49
N GLY A 79 -4.95 23.95 -1.16
CA GLY A 79 -6.18 24.15 -0.40
C GLY A 79 -7.11 22.92 -0.31
N PHE A 80 -6.62 21.73 -0.65
CA PHE A 80 -7.39 20.48 -0.58
C PHE A 80 -7.52 19.93 0.85
N VAL A 81 -6.57 20.26 1.71
CA VAL A 81 -6.60 20.01 3.16
C VAL A 81 -6.15 21.26 3.90
N ALA A 82 -6.53 21.40 5.17
CA ALA A 82 -6.25 22.62 5.93
C ALA A 82 -4.80 22.66 6.43
N SER A 83 -4.31 21.54 6.95
CA SER A 83 -2.94 21.39 7.44
C SER A 83 -2.59 19.92 7.69
N TRP A 84 -1.31 19.63 7.91
CA TRP A 84 -0.86 18.32 8.37
C TRP A 84 0.34 18.43 9.33
N GLY A 85 0.56 17.38 10.10
CA GLY A 85 1.71 17.23 11.00
C GLY A 85 2.25 15.80 11.00
N SER A 86 3.55 15.65 11.23
CA SER A 86 4.17 14.34 11.48
C SER A 86 3.95 13.94 12.94
N ALA A 87 3.56 12.70 13.17
CA ALA A 87 3.35 12.16 14.51
C ALA A 87 4.65 11.66 15.18
N GLY A 88 5.82 11.80 14.54
CA GLY A 88 7.09 11.35 15.10
C GLY A 88 7.27 9.83 15.09
N GLU A 89 8.44 9.34 15.50
CA GLU A 89 8.85 7.93 15.34
C GLU A 89 8.23 6.96 16.36
N SER A 90 7.69 7.46 17.49
CA SER A 90 7.17 6.64 18.58
C SER A 90 5.68 6.33 18.48
N ASN A 91 4.96 6.94 17.54
CA ASN A 91 3.53 6.75 17.35
C ASN A 91 3.24 5.66 16.31
N ARG A 92 2.12 4.94 16.48
CA ARG A 92 1.66 3.88 15.55
C ARG A 92 0.88 4.43 14.33
N HIS A 93 1.19 5.68 13.99
CA HIS A 93 0.76 6.42 12.82
C HIS A 93 1.88 7.40 12.46
N ASP A 94 2.03 7.71 11.18
CA ASP A 94 3.10 8.59 10.69
C ASP A 94 2.63 10.06 10.59
N TYR A 95 1.36 10.28 10.24
CA TYR A 95 0.84 11.63 9.99
C TYR A 95 -0.56 11.86 10.53
N VAL A 96 -0.83 13.11 10.88
CA VAL A 96 -2.14 13.65 11.22
C VAL A 96 -2.46 14.77 10.24
N VAL A 97 -3.63 14.72 9.62
CA VAL A 97 -4.11 15.69 8.62
C VAL A 97 -5.40 16.31 9.13
N THR A 98 -5.45 17.64 9.18
CA THR A 98 -6.68 18.38 9.46
C THR A 98 -7.38 18.66 8.15
N LEU A 99 -8.60 18.15 8.00
CA LEU A 99 -9.43 18.37 6.81
C LEU A 99 -10.10 19.75 6.89
N ASN A 100 -10.50 20.29 5.73
CA ASN A 100 -11.21 21.57 5.65
C ASN A 100 -12.56 21.56 6.40
N SER A 101 -13.12 20.37 6.66
CA SER A 101 -14.31 20.19 7.50
C SER A 101 -14.03 20.26 9.00
N GLY A 102 -12.76 20.37 9.43
CA GLY A 102 -12.33 20.29 10.82
C GLY A 102 -12.14 18.86 11.35
N LYS A 103 -12.43 17.83 10.55
CA LYS A 103 -12.18 16.42 10.89
C LYS A 103 -10.68 16.13 10.90
N THR A 104 -10.27 15.16 11.73
CA THR A 104 -8.90 14.69 11.84
C THR A 104 -8.74 13.33 11.14
N ALA A 105 -7.93 13.30 10.08
CA ALA A 105 -7.52 12.08 9.42
C ALA A 105 -6.11 11.67 9.84
N VAL A 106 -5.89 10.39 10.09
CA VAL A 106 -4.59 9.83 10.46
C VAL A 106 -4.12 8.86 9.39
N ILE A 107 -2.84 8.95 9.05
CA ILE A 107 -2.18 8.10 8.04
C ILE A 107 -1.12 7.23 8.70
N GLU A 108 -1.17 5.93 8.43
CA GLU A 108 -0.12 4.97 8.74
C GLU A 108 0.51 4.49 7.41
N LEU A 109 1.82 4.66 7.27
CA LEU A 109 2.54 4.22 6.08
C LEU A 109 2.85 2.73 6.15
N LYS A 110 2.66 2.06 5.01
CA LYS A 110 3.08 0.68 4.80
C LYS A 110 3.96 0.59 3.57
N GLY A 111 4.77 -0.47 3.53
CA GLY A 111 5.55 -0.80 2.35
C GLY A 111 4.67 -1.46 1.28
N CYS A 112 5.17 -2.56 0.74
CA CYS A 112 4.56 -3.29 -0.36
C CYS A 112 3.38 -4.19 0.04
N LEU A 113 2.80 -4.05 1.23
CA LEU A 113 1.61 -4.79 1.71
C LEU A 113 1.74 -6.33 1.75
N ASP A 114 2.93 -6.86 1.51
CA ASP A 114 3.28 -8.28 1.45
C ASP A 114 4.03 -8.76 2.71
N GLY A 115 4.46 -7.85 3.57
CA GLY A 115 5.15 -8.15 4.83
C GLY A 115 4.24 -8.20 6.06
N ASN A 116 4.72 -8.85 7.13
CA ASN A 116 4.03 -8.90 8.43
C ASN A 116 3.87 -7.52 9.08
N ASN A 117 4.70 -6.54 8.70
CA ASN A 117 4.56 -5.15 9.15
C ASN A 117 3.20 -4.52 8.76
N THR A 118 2.51 -5.10 7.78
CA THR A 118 1.17 -4.66 7.34
C THR A 118 0.08 -5.05 8.35
N ASN A 119 0.34 -6.01 9.24
CA ASN A 119 -0.58 -6.38 10.31
C ASN A 119 -0.52 -5.43 11.51
N ILE A 120 0.58 -4.68 11.63
CA ILE A 120 0.86 -3.86 12.81
C ILE A 120 0.37 -2.45 12.55
N PHE A 121 -0.86 -2.15 12.95
CA PHE A 121 -1.39 -0.79 12.93
C PHE A 121 -2.27 -0.56 14.17
N GLU A 122 -2.54 0.72 14.47
CA GLU A 122 -3.47 1.09 15.53
C GLU A 122 -4.12 2.42 15.23
N ARG A 123 -5.45 2.41 15.12
CA ARG A 123 -6.24 3.63 14.97
C ARG A 123 -6.19 4.46 16.27
N PRO A 124 -5.72 5.71 16.23
CA PRO A 124 -5.77 6.58 17.42
C PRO A 124 -7.22 6.93 17.82
N PRO A 125 -7.54 7.07 19.11
CA PRO A 125 -8.90 7.38 19.57
C PRO A 125 -9.46 8.72 19.06
N HIS A 126 -8.60 9.68 18.76
CA HIS A 126 -8.98 11.01 18.27
C HIS A 126 -9.11 11.09 16.73
N ALA A 127 -8.89 9.99 16.02
CA ALA A 127 -8.93 9.97 14.56
C ALA A 127 -10.37 9.75 14.05
N ASP A 128 -10.90 10.74 13.33
CA ASP A 128 -12.17 10.63 12.59
C ASP A 128 -12.02 9.69 11.38
N GLU A 129 -10.85 9.73 10.73
CA GLU A 129 -10.49 8.87 9.60
C GLU A 129 -9.14 8.18 9.84
N PHE A 130 -9.03 6.90 9.49
CA PHE A 130 -7.79 6.14 9.59
C PHE A 130 -7.44 5.47 8.27
N ILE A 131 -6.37 5.95 7.63
CA ILE A 131 -5.96 5.58 6.28
C ILE A 131 -4.63 4.84 6.33
N ILE A 132 -4.58 3.71 5.63
CA ILE A 132 -3.31 3.05 5.32
C ILE A 132 -2.80 3.60 3.99
N TRP A 133 -1.53 3.97 3.91
CA TRP A 133 -0.91 4.36 2.64
C TRP A 133 0.28 3.47 2.33
N SER A 134 0.12 2.63 1.32
CA SER A 134 1.19 1.79 0.76
C SER A 134 2.11 2.61 -0.15
N VAL A 135 3.36 2.77 0.30
CA VAL A 135 4.48 3.35 -0.44
C VAL A 135 5.45 2.23 -0.79
N CYS A 136 5.29 1.64 -1.97
CA CYS A 136 6.02 0.47 -2.45
C CYS A 136 7.01 0.84 -3.55
N SER A 137 8.13 1.45 -3.19
CA SER A 137 9.16 1.85 -4.14
C SER A 137 9.99 0.70 -4.75
N ASN A 138 9.64 -0.57 -4.46
CA ASN A 138 10.28 -1.73 -5.07
C ASN A 138 9.73 -1.95 -6.50
N PRO A 139 10.56 -1.76 -7.54
CA PRO A 139 10.10 -1.91 -8.92
C PRO A 139 9.93 -3.37 -9.35
N GLY A 140 10.52 -4.32 -8.61
CA GLY A 140 10.35 -5.76 -8.84
C GLY A 140 9.13 -6.37 -8.14
N ALA A 141 8.40 -5.59 -7.33
CA ALA A 141 7.20 -6.05 -6.64
C ALA A 141 6.04 -6.29 -7.61
N ASP A 142 5.21 -7.31 -7.32
CA ASP A 142 3.97 -7.55 -8.06
C ASP A 142 2.82 -6.77 -7.37
N PRO A 143 2.34 -5.66 -7.97
CA PRO A 143 1.31 -4.83 -7.34
C PRO A 143 -0.02 -5.58 -7.16
N ARG A 144 -0.39 -6.53 -8.03
CA ARG A 144 -1.65 -7.28 -7.91
C ARG A 144 -1.59 -8.25 -6.74
N HIS A 145 -0.52 -9.04 -6.68
CA HIS A 145 -0.27 -9.92 -5.54
C HIS A 145 -0.29 -9.13 -4.24
N ASN A 146 0.45 -8.03 -4.19
CA ASN A 146 0.69 -7.23 -3.00
C ASN A 146 -0.57 -6.56 -2.46
N VAL A 147 -1.34 -5.90 -3.33
CA VAL A 147 -2.62 -5.28 -2.94
C VAL A 147 -3.59 -6.34 -2.42
N TRP A 148 -3.67 -7.49 -3.08
CA TRP A 148 -4.52 -8.59 -2.61
C TRP A 148 -4.08 -9.13 -1.26
N SER A 149 -2.78 -9.40 -1.11
CA SER A 149 -2.16 -9.87 0.13
C SER A 149 -2.40 -8.89 1.27
N GLY A 150 -2.31 -7.59 1.01
CA GLY A 150 -2.60 -6.53 1.96
C GLY A 150 -4.06 -6.50 2.38
N ILE A 151 -4.97 -6.34 1.43
CA ILE A 151 -6.40 -6.17 1.71
C ILE A 151 -6.99 -7.45 2.30
N HIS A 152 -6.86 -8.57 1.57
CA HIS A 152 -7.52 -9.81 1.95
C HIS A 152 -6.78 -10.48 3.10
N THR A 153 -5.49 -10.80 2.99
CA THR A 153 -4.84 -11.65 4.00
C THR A 153 -4.55 -10.93 5.31
N ARG A 154 -4.33 -9.61 5.27
CA ARG A 154 -3.79 -8.84 6.40
C ARG A 154 -4.82 -7.86 6.95
N LEU A 155 -5.03 -6.72 6.28
CA LEU A 155 -5.86 -5.62 6.77
C LEU A 155 -7.26 -6.08 7.17
N SER A 156 -7.99 -6.79 6.29
CA SER A 156 -9.34 -7.26 6.64
C SER A 156 -9.36 -8.32 7.75
N ALA A 157 -8.31 -9.14 7.89
CA ALA A 157 -8.19 -10.08 9.01
C ALA A 157 -8.01 -9.33 10.34
N GLU A 158 -7.05 -8.41 10.37
CA GLU A 158 -6.70 -7.61 11.53
C GLU A 158 -7.84 -6.67 11.96
N MET A 159 -8.58 -6.08 11.00
CA MET A 159 -9.76 -5.28 11.31
C MET A 159 -10.78 -6.07 12.14
N ILE A 160 -11.00 -7.34 11.79
CA ILE A 160 -11.97 -8.19 12.49
C ILE A 160 -11.40 -8.72 13.80
N ASP A 161 -10.18 -9.26 13.79
CA ASP A 161 -9.58 -9.91 14.97
C ASP A 161 -9.27 -8.90 16.09
N ARG A 162 -8.78 -7.71 15.73
CA ARG A 162 -8.44 -6.65 16.69
C ARG A 162 -9.53 -5.61 16.87
N ASN A 163 -10.69 -5.79 16.22
CA ASN A 163 -11.81 -4.84 16.23
C ASN A 163 -11.37 -3.41 15.89
N GLN A 164 -10.57 -3.26 14.82
CA GLN A 164 -10.03 -1.97 14.39
C GLN A 164 -10.62 -1.54 13.05
N ARG A 165 -11.02 -0.28 12.95
CA ARG A 165 -11.56 0.29 11.70
C ARG A 165 -10.48 0.97 10.89
N ILE A 166 -10.30 0.52 9.65
CA ILE A 166 -9.60 1.22 8.57
C ILE A 166 -10.66 1.80 7.65
N ASP A 167 -10.59 3.10 7.36
CA ASP A 167 -11.59 3.77 6.51
C ASP A 167 -11.22 3.70 5.02
N GLY A 168 -9.93 3.57 4.72
CA GLY A 168 -9.48 3.25 3.38
C GLY A 168 -7.97 3.01 3.24
N LEU A 169 -7.57 2.67 2.02
CA LEU A 169 -6.20 2.37 1.62
C LEU A 169 -5.85 3.16 0.35
N VAL A 170 -4.64 3.73 0.36
CA VAL A 170 -4.00 4.32 -0.82
C VAL A 170 -2.83 3.44 -1.25
N VAL A 171 -2.77 3.09 -2.53
CA VAL A 171 -1.62 2.38 -3.13
C VAL A 171 -0.98 3.31 -4.14
N TRP A 172 0.09 3.99 -3.73
CA TRP A 172 0.66 5.08 -4.53
C TRP A 172 2.03 5.51 -4.03
N ASP A 173 2.98 5.68 -4.95
CA ASP A 173 4.33 6.15 -4.68
C ASP A 173 4.93 6.80 -5.93
N TRP A 174 6.18 7.27 -5.80
CA TRP A 174 6.88 7.98 -6.86
C TRP A 174 7.29 7.14 -8.07
N ILE A 175 7.19 5.81 -8.02
CA ILE A 175 7.48 4.97 -9.20
C ILE A 175 6.24 4.70 -10.05
N CYS A 176 5.04 4.99 -9.54
CA CYS A 176 3.80 4.94 -10.32
C CYS A 176 3.87 5.85 -11.55
N GLY A 177 3.56 5.31 -12.73
CA GLY A 177 3.56 6.06 -13.99
C GLY A 177 4.93 6.16 -14.66
N THR A 178 5.99 5.63 -14.04
CA THR A 178 7.32 5.54 -14.64
C THR A 178 7.46 4.27 -15.50
N SER A 179 8.58 4.11 -16.19
CA SER A 179 8.92 2.86 -16.89
C SER A 179 9.04 1.66 -15.94
N ALA A 180 9.38 1.88 -14.66
CA ALA A 180 9.47 0.82 -13.67
C ALA A 180 8.08 0.27 -13.28
N ARG A 181 7.06 1.14 -13.23
CA ARG A 181 5.67 0.77 -12.99
C ARG A 181 4.74 1.59 -13.90
N PRO A 182 4.57 1.17 -15.17
CA PRO A 182 3.66 1.84 -16.10
C PRO A 182 2.24 1.85 -15.53
N CYS A 183 1.61 3.02 -15.50
CA CYS A 183 0.28 3.17 -14.93
C CYS A 183 -0.78 3.12 -16.03
N PRO A 184 -1.74 2.16 -15.98
CA PRO A 184 -2.81 2.09 -16.98
C PRO A 184 -3.67 3.37 -17.08
N LYS A 185 -3.74 4.17 -16.00
CA LYS A 185 -4.49 5.44 -15.98
C LYS A 185 -3.95 6.52 -16.93
N LEU A 186 -2.71 6.35 -17.39
CA LEU A 186 -2.02 7.27 -18.30
C LEU A 186 -2.17 6.88 -19.77
N ILE A 187 -2.67 5.67 -20.07
CA ILE A 187 -2.88 5.22 -21.44
C ILE A 187 -3.94 6.12 -22.09
N GLY A 188 -3.54 6.86 -23.13
CA GLY A 188 -4.40 7.83 -23.81
C GLY A 188 -4.75 9.08 -22.98
N ALA A 189 -4.06 9.31 -21.85
CA ALA A 189 -4.35 10.40 -20.92
C ALA A 189 -3.08 10.93 -20.23
N GLU A 190 -2.02 11.15 -21.01
CA GLU A 190 -0.69 11.58 -20.52
C GLU A 190 -0.73 12.90 -19.73
N GLY A 191 -1.70 13.77 -20.01
CA GLY A 191 -1.92 15.03 -19.28
C GLY A 191 -2.41 14.87 -17.84
N ARG A 192 -2.66 13.64 -17.36
CA ARG A 192 -3.13 13.35 -15.98
C ARG A 192 -2.00 13.22 -14.96
N LEU A 193 -0.80 13.65 -15.31
CA LEU A 193 0.33 13.70 -14.39
C LEU A 193 0.36 15.02 -13.63
N THR A 194 0.36 14.94 -12.31
CA THR A 194 0.54 16.11 -11.44
C THR A 194 2.01 16.24 -11.05
N ALA A 195 2.57 17.43 -11.17
CA ALA A 195 3.93 17.73 -10.75
C ALA A 195 3.96 18.03 -9.24
N VAL A 196 4.68 17.20 -8.47
CA VAL A 196 4.87 17.38 -7.03
C VAL A 196 6.37 17.30 -6.74
N GLY A 197 7.00 18.47 -6.53
CA GLY A 197 8.45 18.57 -6.41
C GLY A 197 9.16 17.94 -7.62
N PRO A 198 10.06 16.95 -7.42
CA PRO A 198 10.76 16.27 -8.51
C PRO A 198 9.91 15.22 -9.23
N TYR A 199 8.73 14.88 -8.71
CA TYR A 199 7.93 13.76 -9.21
C TYR A 199 6.87 14.21 -10.22
N ARG A 200 6.47 13.26 -11.07
CA ARG A 200 5.30 13.35 -11.96
C ARG A 200 4.40 12.18 -11.62
N LEU A 201 3.31 12.46 -10.91
CA LEU A 201 2.51 11.43 -10.28
C LEU A 201 1.17 11.25 -11.00
N PRO A 202 0.76 10.02 -11.31
CA PRO A 202 -0.60 9.74 -11.77
C PRO A 202 -1.57 9.84 -10.60
N PRO A 203 -2.90 9.84 -10.86
CA PRO A 203 -3.90 9.80 -9.79
C PRO A 203 -3.76 8.55 -8.91
N PRO A 204 -3.88 8.67 -7.57
CA PRO A 204 -3.69 7.55 -6.65
C PRO A 204 -4.70 6.41 -6.87
N CYS A 205 -4.31 5.18 -6.54
CA CYS A 205 -5.26 4.06 -6.47
C CYS A 205 -5.88 4.02 -5.07
N ILE A 206 -7.17 4.36 -4.99
CA ILE A 206 -7.92 4.50 -3.74
C ILE A 206 -8.81 3.26 -3.54
N TYR A 207 -8.85 2.76 -2.31
CA TYR A 207 -9.69 1.66 -1.86
C TYR A 207 -10.49 2.11 -0.64
N LEU A 208 -11.81 2.17 -0.77
CA LEU A 208 -12.72 2.49 0.32
C LEU A 208 -13.10 1.22 1.07
N PHE A 209 -12.95 1.26 2.39
CA PHE A 209 -13.25 0.13 3.27
C PHE A 209 -14.62 0.32 3.95
N PRO A 210 -15.14 -0.70 4.67
CA PRO A 210 -16.39 -0.55 5.40
C PRO A 210 -16.32 0.49 6.53
N GLY A 211 -17.40 1.27 6.67
CA GLY A 211 -17.48 2.35 7.67
C GLY A 211 -17.60 1.89 9.12
N THR A 212 -17.81 0.60 9.33
CA THR A 212 -17.88 -0.07 10.64
C THR A 212 -17.18 -1.43 10.58
N VAL A 213 -16.69 -1.91 11.72
CA VAL A 213 -16.02 -3.22 11.78
C VAL A 213 -17.04 -4.34 11.48
N PRO A 214 -16.74 -5.24 10.52
CA PRO A 214 -17.60 -6.39 10.25
C PRO A 214 -17.72 -7.30 11.49
N SER A 215 -18.94 -7.73 11.81
CA SER A 215 -19.21 -8.65 12.93
C SER A 215 -20.29 -9.67 12.55
N PRO A 216 -20.04 -10.99 12.69
CA PRO A 216 -20.96 -12.03 12.19
C PRO A 216 -22.40 -11.93 12.69
N ARG A 217 -22.61 -11.42 13.92
CA ARG A 217 -23.94 -11.40 14.56
C ARG A 217 -24.70 -10.11 14.32
N ASN A 218 -24.00 -8.97 14.39
CA ASN A 218 -24.65 -7.66 14.47
C ASN A 218 -24.46 -6.83 13.19
N ASN A 219 -23.43 -7.12 12.41
CA ASN A 219 -23.01 -6.30 11.27
C ASN A 219 -22.25 -7.16 10.25
N PRO A 220 -22.87 -8.22 9.69
CA PRO A 220 -22.17 -9.21 8.89
C PRO A 220 -21.74 -8.67 7.52
N ASN A 221 -22.39 -7.64 7.01
CA ASN A 221 -22.07 -6.98 5.75
C ASN A 221 -22.19 -5.45 5.93
N PRO A 222 -21.17 -4.80 6.54
CA PRO A 222 -21.19 -3.37 6.74
C PRO A 222 -21.19 -2.59 5.42
N ARG A 223 -21.87 -1.45 5.43
CA ARG A 223 -21.84 -0.49 4.31
C ARG A 223 -20.39 -0.07 4.03
N ILE A 224 -20.00 -0.14 2.77
CA ILE A 224 -18.71 0.40 2.30
C ILE A 224 -18.78 1.94 2.34
N ASN A 225 -17.73 2.59 2.81
CA ASN A 225 -17.60 4.03 2.74
C ASN A 225 -17.66 4.51 1.28
N THR A 226 -18.21 5.70 1.09
CA THR A 226 -18.07 6.50 -0.13
C THR A 226 -16.90 7.46 0.01
N LEU A 227 -16.54 8.17 -1.06
CA LEU A 227 -15.54 9.25 -0.95
C LEU A 227 -16.02 10.37 -0.02
N GLU A 228 -17.32 10.68 0.00
CA GLU A 228 -17.88 11.71 0.89
C GLU A 228 -17.74 11.34 2.37
N ASP A 229 -17.72 10.04 2.68
CA ASP A 229 -17.51 9.55 4.04
C ASP A 229 -16.05 9.73 4.51
N VAL A 230 -15.09 9.72 3.59
CA VAL A 230 -13.64 9.73 3.86
C VAL A 230 -12.98 10.92 3.18
N GLY A 231 -13.02 12.06 3.87
CA GLY A 231 -12.63 13.35 3.33
C GLY A 231 -11.17 13.42 2.89
N LEU A 232 -10.24 12.71 3.53
CA LEU A 232 -8.85 12.67 3.07
C LEU A 232 -8.74 12.00 1.69
N LEU A 233 -9.48 10.91 1.46
CA LEU A 233 -9.45 10.20 0.17
C LEU A 233 -10.17 10.99 -0.93
N ALA A 234 -11.26 11.68 -0.59
CA ALA A 234 -11.89 12.63 -1.50
C ALA A 234 -10.93 13.77 -1.89
N ALA A 235 -10.21 14.35 -0.91
CA ALA A 235 -9.21 15.39 -1.16
C ALA A 235 -8.08 14.90 -2.06
N MET A 236 -7.56 13.68 -1.83
CA MET A 236 -6.54 13.08 -2.70
C MET A 236 -7.07 12.84 -4.12
N GLN A 237 -8.30 12.32 -4.27
CA GLN A 237 -8.90 12.11 -5.59
C GLN A 237 -9.01 13.44 -6.37
N ALA A 238 -9.55 14.48 -5.72
CA ALA A 238 -9.73 15.79 -6.33
C ALA A 238 -8.39 16.46 -6.67
N CYS A 239 -7.42 16.43 -5.75
CA CYS A 239 -6.10 17.05 -5.93
C CYS A 239 -5.31 16.46 -7.10
N PHE A 240 -5.42 15.15 -7.30
CA PHE A 240 -4.62 14.41 -8.28
C PHE A 240 -5.40 13.97 -9.52
N GLY A 241 -6.59 14.52 -9.78
CA GLY A 241 -7.36 14.24 -10.99
C GLY A 241 -7.81 12.78 -11.13
N GLY A 242 -8.11 12.14 -9.99
CA GLY A 242 -8.73 10.82 -9.94
C GLY A 242 -10.14 10.88 -10.53
N ARG A 243 -10.59 9.76 -11.09
CA ARG A 243 -11.96 9.62 -11.60
C ARG A 243 -12.74 8.64 -10.77
N GLU A 244 -14.06 8.70 -10.83
CA GLU A 244 -14.94 7.87 -10.01
C GLU A 244 -14.84 6.39 -10.39
N GLU A 245 -14.75 6.09 -11.69
CA GLU A 245 -14.61 4.71 -12.21
C GLU A 245 -13.29 4.04 -11.79
N GLU A 246 -12.32 4.80 -11.26
CA GLU A 246 -11.03 4.29 -10.79
C GLU A 246 -11.04 3.91 -9.31
N VAL A 247 -12.07 4.31 -8.56
CA VAL A 247 -12.19 4.08 -7.13
C VAL A 247 -12.58 2.63 -6.87
N ASN A 248 -11.88 2.00 -5.94
CA ASN A 248 -12.13 0.61 -5.56
C ASN A 248 -12.93 0.59 -4.25
N HIS A 249 -13.87 -0.33 -4.15
CA HIS A 249 -14.69 -0.54 -2.96
C HIS A 249 -14.43 -1.94 -2.42
N VAL A 250 -14.05 -2.03 -1.15
CA VAL A 250 -13.69 -3.27 -0.48
C VAL A 250 -14.85 -3.69 0.42
N GLY A 251 -15.62 -4.68 -0.03
CA GLY A 251 -16.62 -5.36 0.77
C GLY A 251 -15.98 -6.45 1.63
N ILE A 252 -16.38 -6.54 2.90
CA ILE A 252 -15.95 -7.58 3.82
C ILE A 252 -17.20 -8.17 4.47
N ASP A 253 -17.64 -9.32 3.97
CA ASP A 253 -18.70 -10.09 4.58
C ASP A 253 -18.11 -11.02 5.63
N VAL A 254 -18.77 -11.18 6.78
CA VAL A 254 -18.38 -12.13 7.83
C VAL A 254 -19.56 -13.00 8.25
N ALA A 255 -19.29 -14.26 8.52
CA ALA A 255 -20.26 -15.22 9.00
C ALA A 255 -19.62 -16.23 9.94
N HIS A 256 -20.45 -16.94 10.71
CA HIS A 256 -20.02 -18.16 11.39
C HIS A 256 -20.31 -19.36 10.48
N ARG A 257 -19.30 -20.20 10.26
CA ARG A 257 -19.47 -21.54 9.68
C ARG A 257 -18.91 -22.54 10.67
N GLU A 258 -19.80 -23.37 11.20
CA GLU A 258 -19.48 -24.29 12.31
C GLU A 258 -18.90 -23.52 13.51
N ALA A 259 -17.67 -23.84 13.92
CA ALA A 259 -16.96 -23.18 15.02
C ALA A 259 -16.08 -22.00 14.57
N GLU A 260 -15.98 -21.73 13.27
CA GLU A 260 -15.06 -20.73 12.73
C GLU A 260 -15.78 -19.46 12.26
N THR A 261 -15.14 -18.32 12.49
CA THR A 261 -15.49 -17.07 11.79
C THR A 261 -14.82 -17.09 10.42
N VAL A 262 -15.63 -17.00 9.37
CA VAL A 262 -15.17 -16.89 7.99
C VAL A 262 -15.42 -15.48 7.47
N ARG A 263 -14.57 -15.00 6.57
CA ARG A 263 -14.82 -13.79 5.79
C ARG A 263 -14.83 -14.07 4.30
N ARG A 264 -15.58 -13.25 3.57
CA ARG A 264 -15.42 -13.08 2.13
C ARG A 264 -14.99 -11.64 1.87
N THR A 265 -13.97 -11.48 1.03
CA THR A 265 -13.50 -10.16 0.61
C THR A 265 -13.84 -9.96 -0.86
N THR A 266 -14.46 -8.82 -1.18
CA THR A 266 -14.83 -8.45 -2.54
C THR A 266 -14.25 -7.08 -2.86
N ILE A 267 -13.55 -6.96 -3.98
CA ILE A 267 -13.13 -5.68 -4.54
C ILE A 267 -14.01 -5.40 -5.75
N THR A 268 -14.72 -4.28 -5.72
CA THR A 268 -15.47 -3.77 -6.88
C THR A 268 -14.87 -2.46 -7.36
N ARG A 269 -14.93 -2.22 -8.66
CA ARG A 269 -14.48 -0.98 -9.31
C ARG A 269 -15.35 -0.77 -10.54
N ASP A 270 -15.86 0.44 -10.72
CA ASP A 270 -16.78 0.80 -11.81
C ASP A 270 -18.01 -0.13 -11.88
N GLY A 271 -18.63 -0.40 -10.72
CA GLY A 271 -19.78 -1.32 -10.60
C GLY A 271 -19.48 -2.80 -10.85
N ALA A 272 -18.28 -3.15 -11.33
CA ALA A 272 -17.89 -4.52 -11.65
C ALA A 272 -17.05 -5.15 -10.53
N VAL A 273 -17.33 -6.43 -10.23
CA VAL A 273 -16.49 -7.23 -9.33
C VAL A 273 -15.14 -7.48 -9.99
N GLN A 274 -14.07 -6.99 -9.37
CA GLN A 274 -12.70 -7.19 -9.84
C GLN A 274 -12.06 -8.42 -9.23
N LYS A 275 -12.40 -8.71 -7.97
CA LYS A 275 -11.93 -9.89 -7.24
C LYS A 275 -12.91 -10.23 -6.13
N MET A 276 -13.10 -11.52 -5.88
CA MET A 276 -13.90 -12.04 -4.79
C MET A 276 -13.31 -13.35 -4.30
N THR A 277 -13.42 -13.64 -3.00
CA THR A 277 -13.15 -14.97 -2.46
C THR A 277 -14.42 -15.74 -2.17
N GLU A 278 -14.29 -17.05 -2.09
CA GLU A 278 -15.18 -17.83 -1.24
C GLU A 278 -14.98 -17.48 0.24
N PRO A 279 -15.92 -17.82 1.13
CA PRO A 279 -15.72 -17.61 2.56
C PRO A 279 -14.51 -18.40 3.09
N THR A 280 -13.51 -17.67 3.59
CA THR A 280 -12.25 -18.20 4.11
C THR A 280 -12.16 -17.99 5.63
N PRO A 281 -11.68 -18.98 6.41
CA PRO A 281 -11.46 -18.82 7.83
C PRO A 281 -10.49 -17.67 8.17
N ILE A 282 -10.80 -16.94 9.23
CA ILE A 282 -9.88 -15.93 9.78
C ILE A 282 -8.88 -16.67 10.68
N ARG A 283 -7.72 -17.01 10.14
CA ARG A 283 -6.63 -17.62 10.92
C ARG A 283 -5.95 -16.54 11.77
N ARG A 284 -5.90 -16.74 13.08
CA ARG A 284 -5.04 -15.97 13.98
C ARG A 284 -3.58 -16.32 13.66
N SER A 285 -2.81 -15.34 13.21
CA SER A 285 -1.35 -15.46 13.06
C SER A 285 -0.65 -15.25 14.39
#